data_AF-A0A1C6G878-F1
#
_entry.id   AF-A0A1C6G878-F1
#
_cell.length_a   1.000
_cell.length_b   1.000
_cell.length_c   1.000
_cell.angle_alpha   90.00
_cell.angle_beta   90.00
_cell.angle_gamma   90.00
#
_symmetry.space_group_name_H-M   'P 1'
#
loop_
_entity.id
_entity.type
_entity.pdbx_description
1 polymer ?
#
loop_
_entity_poly.entity_id
_entity_poly.type
_entity_poly.pdbx_seq_one_letter_code
_entity_poly.pdbx_strand_id
1 'polypeptide(L)'
;MIYPSLKEVKKITTNQDYKVVPISMELYSDIKTPIETLKILKGISINVFILESVDSTNKMGRYTFLGYDPKLELTCYNHKLKITTGTTIEEEVKHPNEYIRKILKENKSPRISGMPTFTGGLVGYFSYDYIKYGEQSLNLNANDEEKFNDVDLMLFDKVIAFDNYRQKIILIVNIKVENLEVNYRKAEIELKAMADLIINGKKAEERPLKIKSDYRSYFSKEQYCNMVVKAKEYIKEGDIFQVVLSNKIEAEIEGSILDAYRVLRSTNPSPYMFYFYSNDIEISGASPETLVKLENNKLYTFPLAGTRKRGKDEEEDLELEKELLADEKELAEHNMLVDLGRNDIGKISEINSVKVDKYMSIEKFSHVMHIGSTVSGTLRSDKDALDAIDSILPAGTLSGAPKLRACEIINELEGNKRGIYGGAIGYIDFTGNLDMCISIRLAFAKNGKVFVRSGAGIVADSVPENEYEECINKSKAVINALNIAKGGIR
;
A
#
# COMPACT_ATOMS: atom_id res chain seq x y z
N MET A 1 -10.39 28.34 13.24
CA MET A 1 -9.25 29.20 12.86
C MET A 1 -8.48 28.49 11.75
N ILE A 2 -7.97 29.23 10.77
CA ILE A 2 -7.20 28.68 9.64
C ILE A 2 -5.71 28.70 10.00
N TYR A 3 -4.99 27.63 9.67
CA TYR A 3 -3.54 27.52 9.89
C TYR A 3 -2.83 27.00 8.64
N PRO A 4 -1.65 27.51 8.28
CA PRO A 4 -1.06 28.76 8.75
C PRO A 4 -1.85 29.98 8.26
N SER A 5 -1.70 31.11 8.94
CA SER A 5 -2.28 32.39 8.51
C SER A 5 -1.71 32.85 7.16
N LEU A 6 -2.45 33.68 6.42
CA LEU A 6 -1.96 34.25 5.15
C LEU A 6 -0.60 34.94 5.28
N LYS A 7 -0.30 35.60 6.41
CA LYS A 7 0.99 36.24 6.67
C LYS A 7 2.11 35.21 6.78
N GLU A 8 1.86 34.10 7.46
CA GLU A 8 2.81 32.98 7.58
C GLU A 8 3.00 32.28 6.23
N VAL A 9 1.92 32.04 5.47
CA VAL A 9 2.00 31.47 4.12
C VAL A 9 2.90 32.32 3.23
N LYS A 10 2.69 33.65 3.20
CA LYS A 10 3.55 34.57 2.45
C LYS A 10 5.02 34.44 2.85
N LYS A 11 5.31 34.30 4.15
CA LYS A 11 6.68 34.13 4.65
C LYS A 11 7.29 32.79 4.20
N ILE A 12 6.52 31.70 4.25
CA ILE A 12 6.96 30.36 3.85
C ILE A 12 7.28 30.31 2.35
N THR A 13 6.45 30.94 1.52
CA THR A 13 6.59 30.87 0.06
C THR A 13 7.57 31.90 -0.52
N THR A 14 8.01 32.88 0.28
CA THR A 14 9.00 33.89 -0.16
C THR A 14 10.37 33.23 -0.39
N ASN A 15 10.94 33.42 -1.58
CA ASN A 15 12.26 32.92 -1.99
C ASN A 15 12.40 31.39 -1.98
N GLN A 16 11.30 30.65 -2.05
CA GLN A 16 11.32 29.19 -2.16
C GLN A 16 10.59 28.73 -3.42
N ASP A 17 11.09 27.69 -4.08
CA ASP A 17 10.46 27.10 -5.27
C ASP A 17 9.34 26.13 -4.89
N TYR A 18 8.31 26.65 -4.22
CA TYR A 18 7.07 25.93 -3.95
C TYR A 18 5.98 26.37 -4.92
N LYS A 19 5.22 25.40 -5.41
CA LYS A 19 4.09 25.64 -6.32
C LYS A 19 2.76 25.64 -5.58
N VAL A 20 2.66 24.87 -4.51
CA VAL A 20 1.50 24.82 -3.64
C VAL A 20 1.90 24.92 -2.17
N VAL A 21 0.93 25.20 -1.30
CA VAL A 21 1.11 25.26 0.15
C VAL A 21 -0.16 24.77 0.85
N PRO A 22 -0.06 23.89 1.87
CA PRO A 22 -1.23 23.40 2.57
C PRO A 22 -1.72 24.46 3.55
N ILE A 23 -3.04 24.65 3.56
CA ILE A 23 -3.74 25.35 4.62
C ILE A 23 -4.78 24.41 5.24
N SER A 24 -5.07 24.61 6.52
CA SER A 24 -5.92 23.71 7.27
C SER A 24 -6.89 24.41 8.21
N MET A 25 -7.92 23.66 8.60
CA MET A 25 -8.85 23.99 9.66
C MET A 25 -9.04 22.74 10.54
N GLU A 26 -9.22 22.93 11.84
CA GLU A 26 -9.49 21.83 12.76
C GLU A 26 -10.95 21.82 13.24
N LEU A 27 -11.51 20.61 13.36
CA LEU A 27 -12.74 20.27 14.07
C LEU A 27 -12.42 19.32 15.23
N TYR A 28 -13.33 19.15 16.18
CA TYR A 28 -13.26 18.05 17.15
C TYR A 28 -13.64 16.73 16.48
N SER A 29 -13.00 15.62 16.85
CA SER A 29 -13.23 14.31 16.23
C SER A 29 -14.39 13.50 16.80
N ASP A 30 -15.05 14.00 17.85
CA ASP A 30 -16.23 13.37 18.45
C ASP A 30 -17.51 13.50 17.59
N ILE A 31 -17.50 14.38 16.58
CA ILE A 31 -18.65 14.62 15.70
C ILE A 31 -18.94 13.47 14.73
N LYS A 32 -17.90 12.75 14.27
CA LYS A 32 -17.96 11.68 13.26
C LYS A 32 -16.76 10.77 13.40
N THR A 33 -16.96 9.47 13.17
CA THR A 33 -15.85 8.51 13.01
C THR A 33 -15.27 8.55 11.58
N PRO A 34 -14.02 8.06 11.37
CA PRO A 34 -13.44 7.98 10.02
C PRO A 34 -14.31 7.20 9.02
N ILE A 35 -14.96 6.11 9.45
CA ILE A 35 -15.83 5.30 8.58
C ILE A 35 -17.13 6.04 8.22
N GLU A 36 -17.69 6.82 9.14
CA GLU A 36 -18.85 7.67 8.83
C GLU A 36 -18.48 8.76 7.84
N THR A 37 -17.33 9.40 8.01
CA THR A 37 -16.81 10.38 7.06
C THR A 37 -16.61 9.73 5.69
N LEU A 38 -15.97 8.57 5.59
CA LEU A 38 -15.80 7.84 4.33
C LEU A 38 -17.14 7.60 3.63
N LYS A 39 -18.17 7.13 4.35
CA LYS A 39 -19.51 6.92 3.78
C LYS A 39 -20.17 8.21 3.30
N ILE A 40 -19.93 9.34 3.97
CA ILE A 40 -20.39 10.65 3.50
C ILE A 40 -19.68 11.03 2.20
N LEU A 41 -18.36 10.84 2.12
CA LEU A 41 -17.57 11.16 0.93
C LEU A 41 -17.98 10.33 -0.29
N LYS A 42 -18.26 9.03 -0.10
CA LYS A 42 -18.80 8.15 -1.16
C LYS A 42 -20.15 8.62 -1.71
N GLY A 43 -20.90 9.41 -0.94
CA GLY A 43 -22.19 9.98 -1.39
C GLY A 43 -22.05 11.10 -2.42
N ILE A 44 -20.86 11.69 -2.54
CA ILE A 44 -20.61 12.85 -3.41
C ILE A 44 -19.44 12.64 -4.39
N SER A 45 -18.63 11.59 -4.20
CA SER A 45 -17.47 11.31 -5.04
C SER A 45 -17.40 9.84 -5.41
N ILE A 46 -17.05 9.60 -6.66
CA ILE A 46 -16.81 8.28 -7.22
C ILE A 46 -15.40 7.78 -6.98
N ASN A 47 -14.49 8.62 -6.48
CA ASN A 47 -13.11 8.27 -6.15
C ASN A 47 -12.85 8.66 -4.69
N VAL A 48 -12.68 7.68 -3.81
CA VAL A 48 -12.34 7.92 -2.40
C VAL A 48 -11.29 6.95 -1.90
N PHE A 49 -10.55 7.38 -0.88
CA PHE A 49 -9.69 6.48 -0.13
C PHE A 49 -9.80 6.72 1.38
N ILE A 50 -9.40 5.71 2.14
CA ILE A 50 -9.01 5.81 3.53
C ILE A 50 -7.70 5.04 3.74
N LEU A 51 -6.76 5.64 4.46
CA LEU A 51 -5.51 5.04 4.89
C LEU A 51 -5.43 5.13 6.43
N GLU A 52 -5.32 3.99 7.08
CA GLU A 52 -5.20 3.82 8.52
C GLU A 52 -3.94 3.03 8.85
N SER A 53 -3.42 3.20 10.06
CA SER A 53 -2.25 2.46 10.54
C SER A 53 -2.48 2.01 11.97
N VAL A 54 -1.86 0.90 12.36
CA VAL A 54 -1.82 0.41 13.75
C VAL A 54 -0.35 0.16 14.10
N ASP A 55 0.10 0.68 15.24
CA ASP A 55 1.47 0.47 15.68
C ASP A 55 1.69 -0.93 16.30
N SER A 56 2.95 -1.28 16.56
CA SER A 56 3.32 -2.56 17.19
C SER A 56 2.79 -2.74 18.62
N THR A 57 2.24 -1.70 19.24
CA THR A 57 1.56 -1.79 20.54
C THR A 57 0.05 -2.02 20.39
N ASN A 58 -0.43 -2.35 19.18
CA ASN A 58 -1.83 -2.47 18.82
C ASN A 58 -2.65 -1.19 19.06
N LYS A 59 -2.00 -0.03 19.06
CA LYS A 59 -2.69 1.26 19.13
C LYS A 59 -2.88 1.81 17.73
N MET A 60 -4.03 2.43 17.49
CA MET A 60 -4.26 3.16 16.25
C MET A 60 -3.14 4.19 16.08
N GLY A 61 -2.53 4.20 14.90
CA GLY A 61 -1.53 5.17 14.53
C GLY A 61 -2.08 6.58 14.67
N ARG A 62 -1.18 7.55 14.80
CA ARG A 62 -1.58 8.93 15.12
C ARG A 62 -2.58 9.50 14.10
N TYR A 63 -2.43 9.14 12.83
CA TYR A 63 -3.26 9.68 11.76
C TYR A 63 -4.04 8.62 11.00
N THR A 64 -5.29 8.96 10.68
CA THR A 64 -6.09 8.32 9.62
C THR A 64 -6.30 9.36 8.52
N PHE A 65 -5.97 9.02 7.28
CA PHE A 65 -6.11 9.92 6.13
C PHE A 65 -7.28 9.50 5.25
N LEU A 66 -8.08 10.46 4.81
CA LEU A 66 -9.12 10.26 3.81
C LEU A 66 -8.97 11.30 2.71
N GLY A 67 -9.38 10.92 1.50
CA GLY A 67 -9.48 11.82 0.37
C GLY A 67 -10.64 11.44 -0.51
N TYR A 68 -11.09 12.42 -1.29
CA TYR A 68 -12.20 12.32 -2.22
C TYR A 68 -12.00 13.35 -3.34
N ASP A 69 -12.68 13.17 -4.47
CA ASP A 69 -12.72 14.16 -5.56
C ASP A 69 -11.30 14.57 -6.04
N PRO A 70 -10.51 13.61 -6.56
CA PRO A 70 -9.16 13.89 -7.02
C PRO A 70 -9.15 14.86 -8.20
N LYS A 71 -8.12 15.69 -8.29
CA LYS A 71 -7.93 16.64 -9.40
C LYS A 71 -7.51 15.97 -10.71
N LEU A 72 -6.89 14.79 -10.59
CA LEU A 72 -6.28 14.08 -11.69
C LEU A 72 -6.26 12.59 -11.37
N GLU A 73 -6.55 11.76 -12.36
CA GLU A 73 -6.29 10.32 -12.33
C GLU A 73 -5.25 9.98 -13.40
N LEU A 74 -4.17 9.29 -13.01
CA LEU A 74 -3.10 8.80 -13.87
C LEU A 74 -3.10 7.29 -13.80
N THR A 75 -3.39 6.65 -14.94
CA THR A 75 -3.28 5.20 -15.07
C THR A 75 -2.29 4.83 -16.15
N CYS A 76 -1.63 3.69 -16.00
CA CYS A 76 -0.77 3.13 -17.03
C CYS A 76 -1.04 1.64 -17.17
N TYR A 77 -1.29 1.17 -18.39
CA TYR A 77 -1.50 -0.24 -18.69
C TYR A 77 -0.72 -0.63 -19.95
N ASN A 78 0.27 -1.52 -19.79
CA ASN A 78 1.16 -1.97 -20.87
C ASN A 78 1.64 -0.81 -21.75
N HIS A 79 2.38 0.13 -21.15
CA HIS A 79 2.94 1.32 -21.81
C HIS A 79 1.90 2.37 -22.26
N LYS A 80 0.59 2.11 -22.13
CA LYS A 80 -0.43 3.11 -22.43
C LYS A 80 -0.74 3.92 -21.19
N LEU A 81 -0.20 5.13 -21.13
CA LEU A 81 -0.50 6.12 -20.10
C LEU A 81 -1.82 6.82 -20.44
N LYS A 82 -2.66 7.00 -19.43
CA LYS A 82 -3.88 7.80 -19.50
C LYS A 82 -3.90 8.79 -18.35
N ILE A 83 -4.15 10.07 -18.63
CA ILE A 83 -4.31 11.11 -17.62
C ILE A 83 -5.67 11.78 -17.81
N THR A 84 -6.47 11.82 -16.74
CA THR A 84 -7.83 12.38 -16.75
C THR A 84 -7.91 13.57 -15.79
N THR A 85 -8.21 14.76 -16.31
CA THR A 85 -8.37 16.02 -15.53
C THR A 85 -9.67 16.77 -15.91
N GLY A 86 -10.67 16.03 -16.40
CA GLY A 86 -11.87 16.52 -17.09
C GLY A 86 -11.79 16.34 -18.60
N THR A 87 -10.59 16.38 -19.17
CA THR A 87 -10.26 15.81 -20.49
C THR A 87 -9.31 14.63 -20.29
N THR A 88 -9.44 13.63 -21.15
CA THR A 88 -8.57 12.45 -21.16
C THR A 88 -7.49 12.63 -22.22
N ILE A 89 -6.23 12.46 -21.82
CA ILE A 89 -5.12 12.27 -22.74
C ILE A 89 -4.65 10.82 -22.65
N GLU A 90 -4.28 10.24 -23.79
CA GLU A 90 -3.71 8.90 -23.89
C GLU A 90 -2.42 8.96 -24.73
N GLU A 91 -1.36 8.33 -24.23
CA GLU A 91 -0.05 8.30 -24.87
C GLU A 91 0.65 6.97 -24.62
N GLU A 92 1.43 6.51 -25.59
CA GLU A 92 2.32 5.37 -25.39
C GLU A 92 3.67 5.85 -24.83
N VAL A 93 4.07 5.33 -23.68
CA VAL A 93 5.25 5.74 -22.93
C VAL A 93 6.14 4.56 -22.60
N LYS A 94 7.45 4.78 -22.63
CA LYS A 94 8.40 3.76 -22.16
C LYS A 94 8.28 3.53 -20.66
N HIS A 95 8.03 4.59 -19.90
CA HIS A 95 7.92 4.57 -18.45
C HIS A 95 7.00 5.71 -17.99
N PRO A 96 6.07 5.49 -17.04
CA PRO A 96 5.18 6.56 -16.58
C PRO A 96 5.85 7.56 -15.61
N ASN A 97 7.13 7.38 -15.26
CA ASN A 97 7.78 8.12 -14.18
C ASN A 97 7.97 9.62 -14.53
N GLU A 98 8.23 9.96 -15.78
CA GLU A 98 8.39 11.36 -16.21
C GLU A 98 7.13 12.18 -15.96
N TYR A 99 5.96 11.60 -16.24
CA TYR A 99 4.67 12.23 -16.02
C TYR A 99 4.35 12.37 -14.53
N ILE A 100 4.59 11.31 -13.75
CA ILE A 100 4.42 11.34 -12.30
C ILE A 100 5.33 12.40 -11.66
N ARG A 101 6.61 12.45 -12.04
CA ARG A 101 7.58 13.46 -11.59
C ARG A 101 7.14 14.88 -11.97
N LYS A 102 6.61 15.07 -13.17
CA LYS A 102 6.07 16.36 -13.60
C LYS A 102 4.92 16.81 -12.70
N ILE A 103 3.97 15.93 -12.41
CA ILE A 103 2.83 16.21 -11.52
C ILE A 103 3.33 16.57 -10.12
N LEU A 104 4.25 15.79 -9.55
CA LEU A 104 4.82 16.06 -8.22
C LEU A 104 5.58 17.40 -8.19
N LYS A 105 6.36 17.72 -9.24
CA LYS A 105 7.07 19.00 -9.36
C LYS A 105 6.12 20.19 -9.44
N GLU A 106 5.02 20.06 -10.19
CA GLU A 106 3.98 21.09 -10.32
C GLU A 106 3.17 21.29 -9.03
N ASN A 107 3.22 20.31 -8.11
CA ASN A 107 2.56 20.37 -6.80
C ASN A 107 3.55 20.39 -5.64
N LYS A 108 4.81 20.77 -5.86
CA LYS A 108 5.82 20.80 -4.80
C LYS A 108 5.42 21.74 -3.66
N SER A 109 5.49 21.25 -2.44
CA SER A 109 4.92 21.86 -1.24
C SER A 109 5.91 21.92 -0.05
N PRO A 110 5.83 22.93 0.83
CA PRO A 110 6.60 22.97 2.07
C PRO A 110 6.14 21.94 3.10
N ARG A 111 7.08 21.52 3.95
CA ARG A 111 6.76 20.87 5.24
C ARG A 111 6.46 21.97 6.25
N ILE A 112 5.25 21.97 6.81
CA ILE A 112 4.82 22.96 7.81
C ILE A 112 4.73 22.29 9.17
N SER A 113 5.42 22.84 10.17
CA SER A 113 5.39 22.31 11.53
C SER A 113 3.96 22.22 12.07
N GLY A 114 3.64 21.13 12.77
CA GLY A 114 2.33 20.89 13.35
C GLY A 114 1.27 20.35 12.37
N MET A 115 1.55 20.30 11.06
CA MET A 115 0.68 19.61 10.10
C MET A 115 0.85 18.08 10.19
N PRO A 116 -0.16 17.31 9.74
CA PRO A 116 -0.02 15.87 9.55
C PRO A 116 1.11 15.51 8.58
N THR A 117 1.58 14.26 8.65
CA THR A 117 2.65 13.75 7.79
C THR A 117 2.27 13.72 6.31
N PHE A 118 0.98 13.63 5.99
CA PHE A 118 0.45 13.67 4.65
C PHE A 118 -0.58 14.80 4.53
N THR A 119 -0.28 15.80 3.69
CA THR A 119 -1.15 16.95 3.46
C THR A 119 -1.78 16.96 2.06
N GLY A 120 -1.31 16.11 1.15
CA GLY A 120 -1.71 16.06 -0.26
C GLY A 120 -0.63 15.37 -1.10
N GLY A 121 -1.03 14.77 -2.21
CA GLY A 121 -0.13 13.94 -3.01
C GLY A 121 -0.83 13.05 -4.01
N LEU A 122 -0.05 12.15 -4.60
CA LEU A 122 -0.55 11.04 -5.39
C LEU A 122 -0.83 9.85 -4.49
N VAL A 123 -2.04 9.32 -4.54
CA VAL A 123 -2.49 8.19 -3.71
C VAL A 123 -3.04 7.11 -4.62
N GLY A 124 -2.69 5.86 -4.38
CA GLY A 124 -3.09 4.75 -5.23
C GLY A 124 -2.14 3.57 -5.14
N TYR A 125 -1.88 2.93 -6.27
CA TYR A 125 -1.09 1.71 -6.32
C TYR A 125 -0.16 1.60 -7.53
N PHE A 126 0.90 0.82 -7.36
CA PHE A 126 1.76 0.27 -8.40
C PHE A 126 1.57 -1.25 -8.38
N SER A 127 1.24 -1.86 -9.51
CA SER A 127 1.03 -3.30 -9.59
C SER A 127 2.36 -4.06 -9.48
N TYR A 128 2.31 -5.37 -9.24
CA TYR A 128 3.49 -6.22 -9.34
C TYR A 128 4.13 -6.15 -10.73
N ASP A 129 3.29 -6.08 -11.78
CA ASP A 129 3.70 -6.02 -13.17
C ASP A 129 4.37 -4.68 -13.57
N TYR A 130 4.38 -3.69 -12.67
CA TYR A 130 5.13 -2.44 -12.84
C TYR A 130 6.63 -2.64 -12.99
N ILE A 131 7.19 -3.73 -12.45
CA ILE A 131 8.64 -4.01 -12.50
C ILE A 131 9.21 -3.94 -13.94
N LYS A 132 8.42 -4.28 -14.96
CA LYS A 132 8.84 -4.23 -16.37
C LYS A 132 9.27 -2.84 -16.86
N TYR A 133 8.80 -1.77 -16.20
CA TYR A 133 9.18 -0.41 -16.57
C TYR A 133 10.61 -0.07 -16.11
N GLY A 134 11.01 -0.55 -14.93
CA GLY A 134 12.36 -0.40 -14.39
C GLY A 134 13.35 -1.43 -14.95
N GLU A 135 12.89 -2.66 -15.21
CA GLU A 135 13.71 -3.80 -15.60
C GLU A 135 13.28 -4.34 -16.98
N GLN A 136 13.68 -3.62 -18.04
CA GLN A 136 13.25 -3.88 -19.42
C GLN A 136 13.70 -5.23 -19.99
N SER A 137 14.66 -5.91 -19.36
CA SER A 137 15.09 -7.25 -19.75
C SER A 137 14.06 -8.33 -19.39
N LEU A 138 13.12 -8.04 -18.49
CA LEU A 138 12.09 -8.98 -18.07
C LEU A 138 11.02 -9.13 -19.15
N ASN A 139 10.75 -10.38 -19.54
CA ASN A 139 9.64 -10.70 -20.43
C ASN A 139 8.45 -11.23 -19.61
N LEU A 140 7.54 -10.34 -19.21
CA LEU A 140 6.33 -10.67 -18.46
C LEU A 140 5.12 -10.86 -19.40
N ASN A 141 5.01 -12.05 -19.97
CA ASN A 141 4.01 -12.41 -20.98
C ASN A 141 2.85 -13.29 -20.45
N ALA A 142 2.72 -13.43 -19.13
CA ALA A 142 1.62 -14.15 -18.50
C ALA A 142 0.24 -13.61 -18.92
N ASN A 143 -0.78 -14.47 -18.83
CA ASN A 143 -2.15 -14.11 -19.21
C ASN A 143 -2.71 -12.98 -18.34
N ASP A 144 -3.42 -12.04 -18.97
CA ASP A 144 -3.94 -10.81 -18.34
C ASP A 144 -5.47 -10.71 -18.53
N GLU A 145 -6.20 -11.58 -17.82
CA GLU A 145 -7.66 -11.63 -17.93
C GLU A 145 -8.32 -10.44 -17.21
N GLU A 146 -7.75 -10.01 -16.09
CA GLU A 146 -8.33 -8.98 -15.22
C GLU A 146 -7.99 -7.55 -15.65
N LYS A 147 -6.93 -7.38 -16.47
CA LYS A 147 -6.52 -6.10 -17.06
C LYS A 147 -6.31 -5.03 -16.01
N PHE A 148 -5.65 -5.34 -14.90
CA PHE A 148 -5.32 -4.34 -13.89
C PHE A 148 -4.33 -3.34 -14.47
N ASN A 149 -4.53 -2.05 -14.19
CA ASN A 149 -3.54 -1.04 -14.53
C ASN A 149 -2.24 -1.38 -13.81
N ASP A 150 -1.10 -1.19 -14.48
CA ASP A 150 0.20 -1.33 -13.85
C ASP A 150 0.48 -0.19 -12.85
N VAL A 151 -0.12 0.97 -13.09
CA VAL A 151 -0.13 2.13 -12.20
C VAL A 151 -1.53 2.70 -12.16
N ASP A 152 -2.02 3.05 -10.98
CA ASP A 152 -3.26 3.81 -10.79
C ASP A 152 -3.04 4.79 -9.63
N LEU A 153 -2.86 6.07 -9.96
CA LEU A 153 -2.55 7.13 -9.02
C LEU A 153 -3.51 8.29 -9.19
N MET A 154 -4.08 8.75 -8.09
CA MET A 154 -5.00 9.88 -8.04
C MET A 154 -4.36 11.04 -7.28
N LEU A 155 -4.45 12.24 -7.84
CA LEU A 155 -3.92 13.47 -7.25
C LEU A 155 -4.95 14.10 -6.31
N PHE A 156 -4.66 14.10 -5.02
CA PHE A 156 -5.49 14.74 -4.01
C PHE A 156 -4.82 16.01 -3.48
N ASP A 157 -5.43 17.16 -3.77
CA ASP A 157 -5.08 18.46 -3.19
C ASP A 157 -5.87 18.75 -1.92
N LYS A 158 -6.91 17.96 -1.63
CA LYS A 158 -7.70 17.98 -0.40
C LYS A 158 -7.51 16.68 0.39
N VAL A 159 -7.24 16.82 1.69
CA VAL A 159 -7.05 15.68 2.60
C VAL A 159 -7.80 15.95 3.90
N ILE A 160 -8.43 14.91 4.44
CA ILE A 160 -9.02 14.91 5.78
C ILE A 160 -8.16 13.99 6.64
N ALA A 161 -7.55 14.53 7.70
CA ALA A 161 -6.72 13.76 8.62
C ALA A 161 -7.35 13.73 10.01
N PHE A 162 -7.63 12.55 10.54
CA PHE A 162 -8.00 12.38 11.95
C PHE A 162 -6.71 12.27 12.77
N ASP A 163 -6.47 13.20 13.69
CA ASP A 163 -5.40 13.10 14.70
C ASP A 163 -5.97 12.37 15.92
N ASN A 164 -5.72 11.07 16.00
CA ASN A 164 -6.21 10.18 17.06
C ASN A 164 -5.62 10.51 18.44
N TYR A 165 -4.48 11.22 18.49
CA TYR A 165 -3.87 11.65 19.74
C TYR A 165 -4.51 12.96 20.24
N ARG A 166 -4.65 13.96 19.36
CA ARG A 166 -5.23 15.28 19.72
C ARG A 166 -6.76 15.28 19.71
N GLN A 167 -7.40 14.21 19.24
CA GLN A 167 -8.85 14.10 19.06
C GLN A 167 -9.40 15.23 18.16
N LYS A 168 -8.76 15.40 16.99
CA LYS A 168 -9.09 16.43 16.00
C LYS A 168 -9.31 15.84 14.62
N ILE A 169 -10.18 16.47 13.85
CA ILE A 169 -10.27 16.30 12.39
C ILE A 169 -9.61 17.52 11.76
N ILE A 170 -8.55 17.31 11.01
CA ILE A 170 -7.77 18.35 10.33
C ILE A 170 -8.18 18.29 8.86
N LEU A 171 -8.86 19.33 8.39
CA LEU A 171 -9.24 19.53 7.00
C LEU A 171 -8.11 20.29 6.32
N ILE A 172 -7.64 19.81 5.18
CA ILE A 172 -6.46 20.34 4.51
C ILE A 172 -6.79 20.60 3.05
N VAL A 173 -6.41 21.79 2.56
CA VAL A 173 -6.49 22.20 1.16
C VAL A 173 -5.13 22.73 0.73
N ASN A 174 -4.56 22.20 -0.35
CA ASN A 174 -3.32 22.71 -0.94
C ASN A 174 -3.66 23.80 -1.96
N ILE A 175 -3.20 25.02 -1.71
CA ILE A 175 -3.44 26.16 -2.60
C ILE A 175 -2.22 26.45 -3.44
N LYS A 176 -2.43 26.87 -4.69
CA LYS A 176 -1.33 27.38 -5.51
C LYS A 176 -0.79 28.69 -4.96
N VAL A 177 0.54 28.85 -5.05
CA VAL A 177 1.26 30.06 -4.61
C VAL A 177 1.00 31.24 -5.54
N GLU A 178 0.71 31.00 -6.83
CA GLU A 178 0.22 32.04 -7.73
C GLU A 178 -1.08 32.66 -7.21
N ASN A 179 -1.28 33.97 -7.38
CA ASN A 179 -2.50 34.65 -6.91
C ASN A 179 -2.87 34.33 -5.44
N LEU A 180 -1.86 34.23 -4.57
CA LEU A 180 -1.95 33.64 -3.25
C LEU A 180 -3.12 34.14 -2.41
N GLU A 181 -3.37 35.45 -2.34
CA GLU A 181 -4.44 36.00 -1.50
C GLU A 181 -5.84 35.54 -1.96
N VAL A 182 -6.05 35.47 -3.28
CA VAL A 182 -7.30 35.00 -3.88
C VAL A 182 -7.46 33.51 -3.61
N ASN A 183 -6.41 32.72 -3.83
CA ASN A 183 -6.44 31.27 -3.61
C ASN A 183 -6.60 30.91 -2.12
N TYR A 184 -5.99 31.69 -1.22
CA TYR A 184 -6.18 31.53 0.22
C TYR A 184 -7.65 31.76 0.60
N ARG A 185 -8.28 32.86 0.15
CA ARG A 185 -9.72 33.11 0.40
C ARG A 185 -10.62 32.02 -0.17
N LYS A 186 -10.31 31.50 -1.37
CA LYS A 186 -11.05 30.37 -1.95
C LYS A 186 -10.94 29.13 -1.08
N ALA A 187 -9.76 28.83 -0.56
CA ALA A 187 -9.57 27.67 0.30
C ALA A 187 -10.17 27.85 1.70
N GLU A 188 -10.33 29.07 2.22
CA GLU A 188 -11.16 29.30 3.41
C GLU A 188 -12.63 28.92 3.19
N ILE A 189 -13.16 29.16 1.97
CA ILE A 189 -14.53 28.75 1.59
C ILE A 189 -14.59 27.23 1.44
N GLU A 190 -13.61 26.63 0.76
CA GLU A 190 -13.54 25.16 0.59
C GLU A 190 -13.43 24.44 1.93
N LEU A 191 -12.58 24.91 2.85
CA LEU A 191 -12.44 24.33 4.20
C LEU A 191 -13.76 24.40 4.99
N LYS A 192 -14.53 25.48 4.84
CA LYS A 192 -15.87 25.58 5.44
C LYS A 192 -16.86 24.61 4.79
N ALA A 193 -16.80 24.44 3.47
CA ALA A 193 -17.63 23.46 2.76
C ALA A 193 -17.28 22.02 3.16
N MET A 194 -16.00 21.70 3.31
CA MET A 194 -15.54 20.41 3.84
C MET A 194 -16.04 20.18 5.27
N ALA A 195 -15.99 21.20 6.12
CA ALA A 195 -16.49 21.12 7.49
C ALA A 195 -18.00 20.86 7.52
N ASP A 196 -18.77 21.63 6.74
CA ASP A 196 -20.22 21.45 6.62
C ASP A 196 -20.57 20.05 6.08
N LEU A 197 -19.86 19.57 5.07
CA LEU A 197 -20.00 18.22 4.53
C LEU A 197 -19.80 17.15 5.61
N ILE A 198 -18.79 17.26 6.46
CA ILE A 198 -18.53 16.27 7.51
C ILE A 198 -19.62 16.33 8.60
N ILE A 199 -20.06 17.53 8.98
CA ILE A 199 -21.05 17.72 10.05
C ILE A 199 -22.45 17.27 9.58
N ASN A 200 -22.86 17.74 8.41
CA ASN A 200 -24.25 17.68 7.91
C ASN A 200 -24.44 16.72 6.72
N GLY A 201 -23.37 16.19 6.15
CA GLY A 201 -23.43 15.30 4.99
C GLY A 201 -24.18 14.01 5.25
N LYS A 202 -24.92 13.56 4.23
CA LYS A 202 -25.62 12.28 4.27
C LYS A 202 -24.67 11.16 3.90
N LYS A 203 -24.70 10.08 4.68
CA LYS A 203 -23.97 8.85 4.38
C LYS A 203 -24.56 8.22 3.12
N ALA A 204 -23.72 7.74 2.21
CA ALA A 204 -24.15 6.90 1.10
C ALA A 204 -24.83 5.62 1.64
N GLU A 205 -25.88 5.18 0.95
CA GLU A 205 -26.41 3.84 1.14
C GLU A 205 -25.49 2.83 0.46
N GLU A 206 -24.82 2.02 1.26
CA GLU A 206 -23.94 0.97 0.74
C GLU A 206 -24.77 -0.22 0.27
N ARG A 207 -24.52 -0.67 -0.97
CA ARG A 207 -25.09 -1.92 -1.47
C ARG A 207 -24.41 -3.07 -0.75
N PRO A 208 -25.13 -3.87 0.05
CA PRO A 208 -24.51 -4.96 0.80
C PRO A 208 -23.84 -5.97 -0.12
N LEU A 209 -22.68 -6.49 0.29
CA LEU A 209 -21.95 -7.51 -0.44
C LEU A 209 -22.81 -8.77 -0.62
N LYS A 210 -22.94 -9.24 -1.86
CA LYS A 210 -23.51 -10.54 -2.20
C LYS A 210 -22.46 -11.36 -2.92
N ILE A 211 -22.18 -12.55 -2.41
CA ILE A 211 -21.36 -13.55 -3.10
C ILE A 211 -22.29 -14.45 -3.91
N LYS A 212 -22.10 -14.50 -5.22
CA LYS A 212 -23.00 -15.10 -6.23
C LYS A 212 -22.51 -16.46 -6.72
N SER A 213 -21.23 -16.77 -6.53
CA SER A 213 -20.63 -18.06 -6.84
C SER A 213 -19.79 -18.58 -5.67
N ASP A 214 -19.46 -19.88 -5.69
CA ASP A 214 -18.42 -20.42 -4.81
C ASP A 214 -17.07 -19.78 -5.11
N TYR A 215 -16.20 -19.74 -4.10
CA TYR A 215 -14.80 -19.36 -4.26
C TYR A 215 -14.06 -20.44 -5.05
N ARG A 216 -13.32 -20.02 -6.09
CA ARG A 216 -12.55 -20.91 -6.94
C ARG A 216 -11.09 -20.50 -6.94
N SER A 217 -10.21 -21.42 -6.54
CA SER A 217 -8.77 -21.26 -6.72
C SER A 217 -8.40 -21.42 -8.20
N TYR A 218 -7.46 -20.61 -8.67
CA TYR A 218 -6.94 -20.67 -10.03
C TYR A 218 -6.19 -21.99 -10.28
N PHE A 219 -5.38 -22.40 -9.30
CA PHE A 219 -4.74 -23.72 -9.28
C PHE A 219 -5.41 -24.67 -8.30
N SER A 220 -5.59 -25.92 -8.74
CA SER A 220 -5.88 -27.04 -7.85
C SER A 220 -4.68 -27.33 -6.93
N LYS A 221 -4.90 -28.12 -5.87
CA LYS A 221 -3.83 -28.57 -4.98
C LYS A 221 -2.72 -29.28 -5.74
N GLU A 222 -3.08 -30.19 -6.65
CA GLU A 222 -2.13 -30.94 -7.47
C GLU A 222 -1.30 -30.01 -8.38
N GLN A 223 -1.96 -29.07 -9.06
CA GLN A 223 -1.27 -28.10 -9.92
C GLN A 223 -0.29 -27.24 -9.13
N TYR A 224 -0.70 -26.73 -7.97
CA TYR A 224 0.18 -25.93 -7.12
C TYR A 224 1.35 -26.75 -6.58
N CYS A 225 1.12 -27.98 -6.10
CA CYS A 225 2.20 -28.87 -5.65
C CYS A 225 3.21 -29.14 -6.77
N ASN A 226 2.75 -29.35 -8.01
CA ASN A 226 3.63 -29.54 -9.16
C ASN A 226 4.46 -28.27 -9.47
N MET A 227 3.88 -27.07 -9.30
CA MET A 227 4.66 -25.82 -9.42
C MET A 227 5.73 -25.73 -8.33
N VAL A 228 5.44 -26.14 -7.09
CA VAL A 228 6.44 -26.17 -6.01
C VAL A 228 7.57 -27.14 -6.34
N VAL A 229 7.27 -28.34 -6.86
CA VAL A 229 8.29 -29.30 -7.30
C VAL A 229 9.20 -28.69 -8.36
N LYS A 230 8.63 -28.04 -9.39
CA LYS A 230 9.42 -27.35 -10.43
C LYS A 230 10.26 -26.20 -9.88
N ALA A 231 9.72 -25.39 -8.98
CA ALA A 231 10.48 -24.33 -8.31
C ALA A 231 11.70 -24.89 -7.54
N LYS A 232 11.55 -26.06 -6.92
CA LYS A 232 12.67 -26.76 -6.26
C LYS A 232 13.73 -27.26 -7.24
N GLU A 233 13.35 -27.62 -8.47
CA GLU A 233 14.32 -27.98 -9.53
C GLU A 233 15.18 -26.76 -9.89
N TYR A 234 14.58 -25.58 -10.09
CA TYR A 234 15.31 -24.33 -10.31
C TYR A 234 16.27 -24.01 -9.15
N ILE A 235 15.85 -24.24 -7.90
CA ILE A 235 16.71 -24.05 -6.73
C ILE A 235 17.89 -25.02 -6.74
N LYS A 236 17.64 -26.29 -7.06
CA LYS A 236 18.66 -27.33 -7.12
C LYS A 236 19.70 -27.08 -8.23
N GLU A 237 19.27 -26.50 -9.35
CA GLU A 237 20.15 -26.12 -10.46
C GLU A 237 20.96 -24.86 -10.18
N GLY A 238 20.61 -24.12 -9.10
CA GLY A 238 21.32 -22.92 -8.67
C GLY A 238 20.82 -21.63 -9.34
N ASP A 239 19.66 -21.66 -10.00
CA ASP A 239 19.06 -20.49 -10.63
C ASP A 239 18.60 -19.44 -9.60
N ILE A 240 18.05 -19.94 -8.48
CA ILE A 240 17.48 -19.14 -7.40
C ILE A 240 17.74 -19.81 -6.05
N PHE A 241 17.79 -19.01 -4.99
CA PHE A 241 17.74 -19.48 -3.59
C PHE A 241 16.30 -19.67 -3.12
N GLN A 242 15.40 -18.79 -3.57
CA GLN A 242 14.00 -18.78 -3.18
C GLN A 242 13.14 -18.17 -4.30
N VAL A 243 11.91 -18.67 -4.43
CA VAL A 243 10.82 -18.04 -5.20
C VAL A 243 9.53 -18.08 -4.41
N VAL A 244 8.71 -17.04 -4.51
CA VAL A 244 7.43 -16.94 -3.81
C VAL A 244 6.31 -17.21 -4.80
N LEU A 245 5.68 -18.38 -4.72
CA LEU A 245 4.57 -18.77 -5.60
C LEU A 245 3.23 -18.47 -4.94
N SER A 246 2.24 -18.10 -5.74
CA SER A 246 0.95 -17.61 -5.29
C SER A 246 -0.22 -18.28 -6.02
N ASN A 247 -1.38 -18.26 -5.38
CA ASN A 247 -2.62 -18.76 -5.95
C ASN A 247 -3.73 -17.72 -5.75
N LYS A 248 -4.47 -17.46 -6.83
CA LYS A 248 -5.59 -16.52 -6.86
C LYS A 248 -6.88 -17.27 -6.58
N ILE A 249 -7.72 -16.71 -5.71
CA ILE A 249 -9.07 -17.18 -5.44
C ILE A 249 -10.03 -16.12 -5.96
N GLU A 250 -11.05 -16.52 -6.71
CA GLU A 250 -12.08 -15.62 -7.23
C GLU A 250 -13.50 -16.08 -6.92
N ALA A 251 -14.42 -15.13 -6.85
CA ALA A 251 -15.86 -15.36 -6.80
C ALA A 251 -16.62 -14.23 -7.49
N GLU A 252 -17.78 -14.52 -8.06
CA GLU A 252 -18.71 -13.51 -8.57
C GLU A 252 -19.39 -12.79 -7.40
N ILE A 253 -19.47 -11.47 -7.49
CA ILE A 253 -20.06 -10.62 -6.45
C ILE A 253 -20.96 -9.51 -7.00
N GLU A 254 -21.84 -9.02 -6.15
CA GLU A 254 -22.55 -7.74 -6.31
C GLU A 254 -22.40 -6.91 -5.02
N GLY A 255 -22.52 -5.60 -5.13
CA GLY A 255 -22.42 -4.70 -3.97
C GLY A 255 -20.97 -4.29 -3.65
N SER A 256 -20.77 -3.70 -2.49
CA SER A 256 -19.50 -3.11 -2.06
C SER A 256 -18.74 -4.03 -1.11
N ILE A 257 -17.41 -4.08 -1.25
CA ILE A 257 -16.51 -4.76 -0.31
C ILE A 257 -16.08 -3.89 0.89
N LEU A 258 -16.64 -2.68 1.07
CA LEU A 258 -16.35 -1.81 2.22
C LEU A 258 -16.57 -2.50 3.57
N ASP A 259 -17.59 -3.34 3.68
CA ASP A 259 -17.84 -4.08 4.92
C ASP A 259 -16.75 -5.14 5.17
N ALA A 260 -16.11 -5.67 4.12
CA ALA A 260 -14.95 -6.56 4.29
C ALA A 260 -13.75 -5.78 4.86
N TYR A 261 -13.52 -4.54 4.42
CA TYR A 261 -12.55 -3.64 5.05
C TYR A 261 -12.88 -3.40 6.53
N ARG A 262 -14.14 -3.10 6.88
CA ARG A 262 -14.55 -2.92 8.28
C ARG A 262 -14.29 -4.15 9.14
N VAL A 263 -14.51 -5.36 8.60
CA VAL A 263 -14.21 -6.61 9.31
C VAL A 263 -12.70 -6.81 9.46
N LEU A 264 -11.90 -6.58 8.41
CA LEU A 264 -10.43 -6.66 8.48
C LEU A 264 -9.88 -5.69 9.51
N ARG A 265 -10.34 -4.44 9.49
CA ARG A 265 -9.99 -3.38 10.44
C ARG A 265 -10.19 -3.79 11.90
N SER A 266 -11.20 -4.62 12.18
CA SER A 266 -11.51 -5.08 13.53
C SER A 266 -10.81 -6.39 13.92
N THR A 267 -10.63 -7.30 12.96
CA THR A 267 -10.17 -8.68 13.24
C THR A 267 -8.67 -8.87 13.04
N ASN A 268 -8.09 -8.12 12.10
CA ASN A 268 -6.68 -8.19 11.73
C ASN A 268 -6.12 -6.77 11.54
N PRO A 269 -6.07 -5.96 12.60
CA PRO A 269 -5.45 -4.64 12.51
C PRO A 269 -3.97 -4.77 12.15
N SER A 270 -3.54 -3.99 11.15
CA SER A 270 -2.19 -4.04 10.60
C SER A 270 -1.58 -2.64 10.50
N PRO A 271 -0.23 -2.53 10.40
CA PRO A 271 0.46 -1.27 10.13
C PRO A 271 -0.07 -0.47 8.94
N TYR A 272 -0.64 -1.15 7.95
CA TYR A 272 -1.30 -0.51 6.81
C TYR A 272 -2.68 -1.10 6.58
N MET A 273 -3.71 -0.32 6.91
CA MET A 273 -5.09 -0.62 6.57
C MET A 273 -5.55 0.38 5.54
N PHE A 274 -6.20 -0.10 4.48
CA PHE A 274 -6.63 0.78 3.41
C PHE A 274 -7.91 0.31 2.77
N TYR A 275 -8.68 1.30 2.31
CA TYR A 275 -9.79 1.08 1.41
C TYR A 275 -9.77 2.12 0.31
N PHE A 276 -9.91 1.66 -0.92
CA PHE A 276 -10.00 2.48 -2.13
C PHE A 276 -11.28 2.15 -2.85
N TYR A 277 -11.92 3.17 -3.41
CA TYR A 277 -13.08 3.02 -4.25
C TYR A 277 -12.95 3.97 -5.43
N SER A 278 -13.05 3.41 -6.63
CA SER A 278 -13.25 4.10 -7.90
C SER A 278 -14.42 3.46 -8.65
N ASN A 279 -14.81 4.03 -9.80
CA ASN A 279 -15.83 3.40 -10.66
C ASN A 279 -15.42 2.01 -11.18
N ASP A 280 -14.12 1.78 -11.35
CA ASP A 280 -13.60 0.59 -12.01
C ASP A 280 -13.07 -0.45 -11.02
N ILE A 281 -12.66 -0.03 -9.83
CA ILE A 281 -12.06 -0.93 -8.83
C ILE A 281 -12.40 -0.52 -7.40
N GLU A 282 -12.60 -1.52 -6.55
CA GLU A 282 -12.71 -1.36 -5.11
C GLU A 282 -11.66 -2.26 -4.44
N ILE A 283 -10.92 -1.73 -3.47
CA ILE A 283 -9.82 -2.43 -2.80
C ILE A 283 -10.03 -2.34 -1.29
N SER A 284 -9.92 -3.46 -0.58
CA SER A 284 -9.97 -3.55 0.88
C SER A 284 -8.78 -4.35 1.39
N GLY A 285 -7.92 -3.77 2.22
CA GLY A 285 -6.72 -4.46 2.69
C GLY A 285 -6.24 -4.08 4.08
N ALA A 286 -5.45 -4.97 4.66
CA ALA A 286 -4.77 -4.82 5.95
C ALA A 286 -3.36 -5.43 5.87
N SER A 287 -2.46 -4.77 5.15
CA SER A 287 -1.10 -5.26 4.91
C SER A 287 -0.22 -5.14 6.16
N PRO A 288 0.49 -6.22 6.53
CA PRO A 288 1.41 -6.22 7.67
C PRO A 288 2.77 -5.59 7.35
N GLU A 289 3.11 -5.37 6.07
CA GLU A 289 4.51 -5.17 5.65
C GLU A 289 4.70 -3.89 4.82
N THR A 290 5.66 -3.07 5.24
CA THR A 290 6.11 -1.89 4.49
C THR A 290 6.97 -2.34 3.30
N LEU A 291 6.66 -1.85 2.10
CA LEU A 291 7.57 -1.98 0.97
C LEU A 291 8.75 -1.02 1.14
N VAL A 292 8.42 0.27 1.18
CA VAL A 292 9.38 1.36 1.35
C VAL A 292 8.72 2.57 1.98
N LYS A 293 9.48 3.25 2.84
CA LYS A 293 9.16 4.56 3.38
C LYS A 293 10.32 5.52 3.10
N LEU A 294 10.01 6.68 2.54
CA LEU A 294 10.96 7.78 2.35
C LEU A 294 10.50 8.94 3.22
N GLU A 295 11.29 9.29 4.22
CA GLU A 295 10.99 10.40 5.11
C GLU A 295 12.22 11.30 5.26
N ASN A 296 12.10 12.56 4.84
CA ASN A 296 13.18 13.56 4.93
C ASN A 296 14.50 13.06 4.30
N ASN A 297 14.44 12.53 3.07
CA ASN A 297 15.57 11.91 2.36
C ASN A 297 16.12 10.63 2.99
N LYS A 298 15.49 10.08 4.03
CA LYS A 298 15.89 8.80 4.62
C LYS A 298 14.94 7.70 4.16
N LEU A 299 15.51 6.68 3.53
CA LEU A 299 14.83 5.47 3.09
C LEU A 299 14.79 4.47 4.23
N TYR A 300 13.68 3.74 4.30
CA TYR A 300 13.47 2.64 5.21
C TYR A 300 12.75 1.50 4.49
N THR A 301 13.18 0.28 4.79
CA THR A 301 12.41 -0.94 4.55
C THR A 301 12.45 -1.79 5.80
N PHE A 302 11.41 -2.60 6.00
CA PHE A 302 11.17 -3.35 7.23
C PHE A 302 10.98 -4.83 6.88
N PRO A 303 12.06 -5.56 6.59
CA PRO A 303 11.97 -6.99 6.32
C PRO A 303 11.37 -7.71 7.53
N LEU A 304 10.36 -8.54 7.27
CA LEU A 304 9.72 -9.40 8.25
C LEU A 304 9.83 -10.86 7.77
N ALA A 305 10.29 -11.73 8.65
CA ALA A 305 10.36 -13.17 8.43
C ALA A 305 10.14 -13.90 9.75
N GLY A 306 9.92 -15.22 9.71
CA GLY A 306 9.63 -15.98 10.91
C GLY A 306 8.25 -15.64 11.49
N THR A 307 7.48 -16.67 11.82
CA THR A 307 6.19 -16.45 12.48
C THR A 307 6.01 -17.45 13.60
N ARG A 308 5.62 -16.94 14.78
CA ARG A 308 5.00 -17.75 15.84
C ARG A 308 3.69 -17.11 16.28
N LYS A 309 2.77 -17.93 16.78
CA LYS A 309 1.57 -17.42 17.44
C LYS A 309 1.98 -16.73 18.74
N ARG A 310 1.15 -15.82 19.24
CA ARG A 310 1.32 -15.30 20.60
C ARG A 310 1.04 -16.41 21.62
N GLY A 311 1.80 -16.42 22.72
CA GLY A 311 1.56 -17.30 23.85
C GLY A 311 0.22 -17.00 24.54
N LYS A 312 -0.34 -17.98 25.24
CA LYS A 312 -1.57 -17.79 26.02
C LYS A 312 -1.32 -16.98 27.29
N ASP A 313 -0.08 -17.01 27.78
CA ASP A 313 0.44 -16.24 28.90
C ASP A 313 1.85 -15.70 28.59
N GLU A 314 2.40 -14.89 29.49
CA GLU A 314 3.72 -14.26 29.31
C GLU A 314 4.87 -15.27 29.29
N GLU A 315 4.75 -16.38 30.00
CA GLU A 315 5.80 -17.42 30.04
C GLU A 315 5.85 -18.16 28.69
N GLU A 316 4.73 -18.65 28.19
CA GLU A 316 4.61 -19.29 26.86
C GLU A 316 5.03 -18.31 25.75
N ASP A 317 4.68 -17.02 25.86
CA ASP A 317 5.06 -16.01 24.87
C ASP A 317 6.59 -15.78 24.81
N LEU A 318 7.27 -15.80 25.96
CA LEU A 318 8.72 -15.69 26.04
C LEU A 318 9.44 -16.97 25.58
N GLU A 319 8.83 -18.14 25.79
CA GLU A 319 9.36 -19.41 25.25
C GLU A 319 9.27 -19.43 23.72
N LEU A 320 8.13 -19.06 23.15
CA LEU A 320 7.93 -18.96 21.70
C LEU A 320 8.87 -17.92 21.06
N GLU A 321 9.14 -16.83 21.77
CA GLU A 321 10.11 -15.81 21.34
C GLU A 321 11.53 -16.38 21.24
N LYS A 322 11.97 -17.10 22.29
CA LYS A 322 13.28 -17.77 22.31
C LYS A 322 13.39 -18.88 21.27
N GLU A 323 12.32 -19.65 21.08
CA GLU A 323 12.25 -20.68 20.05
C GLU A 323 12.43 -20.08 18.66
N LEU A 324 11.69 -19.00 18.35
CA LEU A 324 11.78 -18.32 17.05
C LEU A 324 13.17 -17.75 16.79
N LEU A 325 13.81 -17.15 17.81
CA LEU A 325 15.18 -16.64 17.70
C LEU A 325 16.26 -17.73 17.69
N ALA A 326 15.92 -18.99 17.96
CA ALA A 326 16.83 -20.13 17.89
C ALA A 326 16.61 -20.98 16.62
N ASP A 327 15.57 -20.71 15.84
CA ASP A 327 15.24 -21.43 14.62
C ASP A 327 16.20 -21.05 13.48
N GLU A 328 17.22 -21.88 13.25
CA GLU A 328 18.26 -21.63 12.24
C GLU A 328 17.69 -21.40 10.83
N LYS A 329 16.56 -22.03 10.50
CA LYS A 329 15.91 -21.87 9.19
C LYS A 329 15.34 -20.46 9.06
N GLU A 330 14.56 -20.02 10.05
CA GLU A 330 13.92 -18.69 10.04
C GLU A 330 14.96 -17.57 10.09
N LEU A 331 16.05 -17.75 10.85
CA LEU A 331 17.17 -16.81 10.89
C LEU A 331 17.88 -16.69 9.54
N ALA A 332 18.08 -17.80 8.84
CA ALA A 332 18.71 -17.82 7.51
C ALA A 332 17.83 -17.12 6.47
N GLU A 333 16.53 -17.39 6.45
CA GLU A 333 15.57 -16.71 5.58
C GLU A 333 15.53 -15.21 5.86
N HIS A 334 15.48 -14.82 7.14
CA HIS A 334 15.49 -13.41 7.54
C HIS A 334 16.76 -12.68 7.10
N ASN A 335 17.93 -13.31 7.26
CA ASN A 335 19.21 -12.75 6.83
C ASN A 335 19.23 -12.45 5.33
N MET A 336 18.73 -13.38 4.53
CA MET A 336 18.64 -13.20 3.08
C MET A 336 17.74 -12.00 2.72
N LEU A 337 16.62 -11.82 3.41
CA LEU A 337 15.72 -10.68 3.19
C LEU A 337 16.32 -9.35 3.62
N VAL A 338 17.07 -9.34 4.73
CA VAL A 338 17.84 -8.15 5.17
C VAL A 338 18.88 -7.78 4.13
N ASP A 339 19.62 -8.75 3.59
CA ASP A 339 20.63 -8.50 2.56
C ASP A 339 20.02 -8.03 1.24
N LEU A 340 18.87 -8.57 0.85
CA LEU A 340 18.14 -8.06 -0.30
C LEU A 340 17.68 -6.61 -0.07
N GLY A 341 17.13 -6.30 1.11
CA GLY A 341 16.75 -4.93 1.47
C GLY A 341 17.94 -3.97 1.45
N ARG A 342 19.12 -4.40 1.92
CA ARG A 342 20.37 -3.64 1.83
C ARG A 342 20.79 -3.39 0.38
N ASN A 343 20.69 -4.40 -0.48
CA ASN A 343 21.02 -4.28 -1.89
C ASN A 343 20.07 -3.32 -2.62
N ASP A 344 18.76 -3.44 -2.39
CA ASP A 344 17.75 -2.61 -3.06
C ASP A 344 17.82 -1.14 -2.63
N ILE A 345 17.98 -0.87 -1.32
CA ILE A 345 18.19 0.48 -0.81
C ILE A 345 19.57 1.01 -1.25
N GLY A 346 20.60 0.16 -1.30
CA GLY A 346 21.96 0.52 -1.67
C GLY A 346 22.12 1.05 -3.09
N LYS A 347 21.33 0.56 -4.05
CA LYS A 347 21.33 1.05 -5.45
C LYS A 347 21.06 2.56 -5.56
N ILE A 348 20.26 3.10 -4.64
CA ILE A 348 19.75 4.48 -4.68
C ILE A 348 20.18 5.33 -3.49
N SER A 349 20.97 4.77 -2.57
CA SER A 349 21.45 5.45 -1.38
C SER A 349 22.86 6.01 -1.54
N GLU A 350 23.20 7.04 -0.77
CA GLU A 350 24.54 7.59 -0.70
C GLU A 350 25.53 6.51 -0.24
N ILE A 351 26.75 6.55 -0.78
CA ILE A 351 27.81 5.60 -0.42
C ILE A 351 28.03 5.66 1.10
N ASN A 352 28.14 4.49 1.74
CA ASN A 352 28.31 4.32 3.19
C ASN A 352 27.14 4.83 4.06
N SER A 353 25.97 5.14 3.50
CA SER A 353 24.80 5.54 4.29
C SER A 353 23.88 4.37 4.71
N VAL A 354 23.96 3.23 4.00
CA VAL A 354 23.10 2.07 4.26
C VAL A 354 23.52 1.36 5.53
N LYS A 355 22.56 1.14 6.43
CA LYS A 355 22.77 0.46 7.71
C LYS A 355 21.54 -0.34 8.14
N VAL A 356 21.78 -1.33 9.00
CA VAL A 356 20.73 -2.10 9.68
C VAL A 356 20.54 -1.47 11.07
N ASP A 357 19.51 -0.63 11.21
CA ASP A 357 19.21 0.12 12.45
C ASP A 357 18.71 -0.80 13.57
N LYS A 358 17.92 -1.82 13.20
CA LYS A 358 17.46 -2.90 14.09
C LYS A 358 17.67 -4.21 13.37
N TYR A 359 18.17 -5.22 14.08
CA TYR A 359 18.48 -6.52 13.53
C TYR A 359 17.85 -7.61 14.39
N MET A 360 17.13 -8.54 13.75
CA MET A 360 16.52 -9.72 14.39
C MET A 360 15.78 -9.40 15.69
N SER A 361 15.00 -8.33 15.66
CA SER A 361 14.20 -7.89 16.81
C SER A 361 12.81 -8.49 16.71
N ILE A 362 12.23 -8.92 17.82
CA ILE A 362 10.90 -9.52 17.83
C ILE A 362 9.84 -8.42 17.78
N GLU A 363 9.04 -8.43 16.73
CA GLU A 363 7.91 -7.53 16.54
C GLU A 363 6.63 -8.31 16.91
N LYS A 364 5.98 -7.89 18.01
CA LYS A 364 4.77 -8.56 18.52
C LYS A 364 3.52 -7.88 17.96
N PHE A 365 2.66 -8.66 17.32
CA PHE A 365 1.35 -8.23 16.85
C PHE A 365 0.24 -8.85 17.73
N SER A 366 -1.02 -8.55 17.40
CA SER A 366 -2.19 -9.05 18.13
C SER A 366 -2.25 -10.58 18.25
N HIS A 367 -1.97 -11.31 17.17
CA HIS A 367 -2.13 -12.77 17.12
C HIS A 367 -0.83 -13.54 16.83
N VAL A 368 0.19 -12.85 16.33
CA VAL A 368 1.47 -13.43 15.91
C VAL A 368 2.65 -12.55 16.34
N MET A 369 3.85 -13.10 16.32
CA MET A 369 5.12 -12.37 16.40
C MET A 369 6.00 -12.72 15.20
N HIS A 370 6.82 -11.76 14.78
CA HIS A 370 7.74 -11.88 13.65
C HIS A 370 9.17 -11.48 14.04
N ILE A 371 10.15 -12.05 13.35
CA ILE A 371 11.52 -11.52 13.34
C ILE A 371 11.51 -10.32 12.40
N GLY A 372 11.85 -9.16 12.93
CA GLY A 372 11.89 -7.89 12.20
C GLY A 372 13.29 -7.28 12.17
N SER A 373 13.59 -6.62 11.06
CA SER A 373 14.76 -5.75 10.93
C SER A 373 14.35 -4.41 10.36
N THR A 374 15.17 -3.39 10.57
CA THR A 374 15.02 -2.09 9.90
C THR A 374 16.29 -1.80 9.12
N VAL A 375 16.18 -1.74 7.80
CA VAL A 375 17.27 -1.31 6.93
C VAL A 375 16.98 0.13 6.51
N SER A 376 17.96 1.01 6.68
CA SER A 376 17.83 2.41 6.29
C SER A 376 19.03 2.89 5.48
N GLY A 377 18.81 3.95 4.70
CA GLY A 377 19.84 4.62 3.90
C GLY A 377 19.47 6.08 3.64
N THR A 378 20.44 6.90 3.29
CA THR A 378 20.18 8.27 2.84
C THR A 378 20.01 8.25 1.33
N LEU A 379 18.85 8.69 0.84
CA LEU A 379 18.59 8.78 -0.60
C LEU A 379 19.60 9.72 -1.25
N ARG A 380 20.19 9.31 -2.37
CA ARG A 380 21.12 10.16 -3.12
C ARG A 380 20.44 11.43 -3.61
N SER A 381 21.21 12.51 -3.70
CA SER A 381 20.70 13.81 -4.15
C SER A 381 20.16 13.84 -5.60
N ASP A 382 20.54 12.87 -6.43
CA ASP A 382 20.07 12.71 -7.81
C ASP A 382 18.88 11.74 -7.96
N LYS A 383 18.31 11.29 -6.84
CA LYS A 383 17.24 10.30 -6.78
C LYS A 383 16.00 10.86 -6.08
N ASP A 384 14.85 10.27 -6.39
CA ASP A 384 13.57 10.65 -5.80
C ASP A 384 12.72 9.45 -5.34
N ALA A 385 11.48 9.73 -4.93
CA ALA A 385 10.53 8.73 -4.47
C ALA A 385 10.24 7.63 -5.51
N LEU A 386 10.26 7.95 -6.81
CA LEU A 386 10.00 6.94 -7.83
C LEU A 386 11.19 6.02 -8.05
N ASP A 387 12.43 6.54 -7.95
CA ASP A 387 13.61 5.67 -7.95
C ASP A 387 13.57 4.64 -6.81
N ALA A 388 12.97 4.99 -5.67
CA ALA A 388 12.75 4.06 -4.56
C ALA A 388 11.76 2.94 -4.90
N ILE A 389 10.69 3.27 -5.61
CA ILE A 389 9.70 2.28 -6.06
C ILE A 389 10.33 1.39 -7.15
N ASP A 390 10.98 1.97 -8.16
CA ASP A 390 11.63 1.26 -9.25
C ASP A 390 12.71 0.27 -8.75
N SER A 391 13.46 0.64 -7.69
CA SER A 391 14.52 -0.21 -7.13
C SER A 391 13.99 -1.37 -6.28
N ILE A 392 12.94 -1.12 -5.49
CA ILE A 392 12.49 -2.04 -4.44
C ILE A 392 11.34 -2.93 -4.91
N LEU A 393 10.43 -2.44 -5.74
CA LEU A 393 9.25 -3.19 -6.18
C LEU A 393 9.60 -4.25 -7.24
N PRO A 394 9.14 -5.51 -7.10
CA PRO A 394 8.42 -6.11 -5.98
C PRO A 394 9.37 -6.46 -4.83
N ALA A 395 8.80 -6.52 -3.63
CA ALA A 395 9.52 -6.97 -2.45
C ALA A 395 10.07 -8.40 -2.65
N GLY A 396 11.21 -8.70 -2.02
CA GLY A 396 11.77 -10.06 -2.00
C GLY A 396 10.82 -11.09 -1.42
N THR A 397 10.10 -10.71 -0.37
CA THR A 397 9.07 -11.52 0.30
C THR A 397 7.91 -11.90 -0.61
N LEU A 398 7.79 -11.24 -1.77
CA LEU A 398 6.77 -11.50 -2.79
C LEU A 398 7.36 -11.85 -4.15
N SER A 399 8.68 -12.00 -4.28
CA SER A 399 9.33 -12.40 -5.54
C SER A 399 10.25 -13.57 -5.28
N GLY A 400 11.46 -13.30 -4.79
CA GLY A 400 12.46 -14.29 -4.46
C GLY A 400 13.87 -13.72 -4.56
N ALA A 401 14.86 -14.61 -4.57
CA ALA A 401 16.27 -14.26 -4.64
C ALA A 401 17.02 -15.24 -5.55
N PRO A 402 17.79 -14.78 -6.56
CA PRO A 402 17.87 -13.41 -7.08
C PRO A 402 16.53 -12.91 -7.67
N LYS A 403 16.18 -11.63 -7.39
CA LYS A 403 14.86 -11.04 -7.68
C LYS A 403 14.39 -11.22 -9.12
N LEU A 404 15.22 -10.82 -10.10
CA LEU A 404 14.84 -10.83 -11.51
C LEU A 404 14.54 -12.26 -12.02
N ARG A 405 15.42 -13.21 -11.69
CA ARG A 405 15.24 -14.62 -12.07
C ARG A 405 14.00 -15.22 -11.41
N ALA A 406 13.75 -14.90 -10.13
CA ALA A 406 12.53 -15.33 -9.45
C ALA A 406 11.27 -14.77 -10.12
N CYS A 407 11.28 -13.51 -10.57
CA CYS A 407 10.16 -12.92 -11.31
C CYS A 407 9.88 -13.62 -12.65
N GLU A 408 10.91 -14.04 -13.39
CA GLU A 408 10.76 -14.83 -14.62
C GLU A 408 10.11 -16.19 -14.34
N ILE A 409 10.59 -16.89 -13.31
CA ILE A 409 10.05 -18.20 -12.89
C ILE A 409 8.60 -18.05 -12.41
N ILE A 410 8.27 -16.98 -11.69
CA ILE A 410 6.88 -16.67 -11.31
C ILE A 410 6.00 -16.51 -12.55
N ASN A 411 6.44 -15.71 -13.53
CA ASN A 411 5.69 -15.50 -14.77
C ASN A 411 5.47 -16.82 -15.54
N GLU A 412 6.50 -17.68 -15.60
CA GLU A 412 6.42 -19.00 -16.24
C GLU A 412 5.46 -19.96 -15.51
N LEU A 413 5.63 -20.12 -14.19
CA LEU A 413 4.92 -21.14 -13.43
C LEU A 413 3.49 -20.73 -13.10
N GLU A 414 3.23 -19.45 -12.80
CA GLU A 414 1.88 -18.97 -12.50
C GLU A 414 1.06 -18.72 -13.77
N GLY A 415 1.70 -18.38 -14.89
CA GLY A 415 1.02 -18.20 -16.19
C GLY A 415 -0.10 -17.14 -16.19
N ASN A 416 -0.24 -16.36 -15.13
CA ASN A 416 -1.23 -15.30 -14.98
C ASN A 416 -0.62 -14.08 -14.27
N LYS A 417 -0.93 -12.88 -14.75
CA LYS A 417 -0.45 -11.65 -14.13
C LYS A 417 -0.90 -11.55 -12.68
N ARG A 418 -0.07 -10.90 -11.86
CA ARG A 418 -0.37 -10.69 -10.44
C ARG A 418 -1.26 -9.48 -10.21
N GLY A 419 -1.18 -8.48 -11.08
CA GLY A 419 -1.90 -7.23 -10.93
C GLY A 419 -1.52 -6.60 -9.60
N ILE A 420 -2.51 -6.24 -8.80
CA ILE A 420 -2.29 -5.53 -7.54
C ILE A 420 -1.47 -6.40 -6.57
N TYR A 421 -1.67 -7.72 -6.50
CA TYR A 421 -0.99 -8.56 -5.49
C TYR A 421 0.53 -8.53 -5.61
N GLY A 422 1.23 -8.23 -4.51
CA GLY A 422 2.70 -8.13 -4.48
C GLY A 422 3.28 -6.85 -5.10
N GLY A 423 2.41 -5.94 -5.53
CA GLY A 423 2.71 -4.54 -5.83
C GLY A 423 2.88 -3.65 -4.57
N ALA A 424 2.65 -2.35 -4.75
CA ALA A 424 2.73 -1.30 -3.74
C ALA A 424 1.42 -0.52 -3.63
N ILE A 425 0.94 -0.24 -2.42
CA ILE A 425 -0.23 0.63 -2.17
C ILE A 425 0.14 1.68 -1.11
N GLY A 426 -0.24 2.94 -1.35
CA GLY A 426 0.06 4.04 -0.43
C GLY A 426 0.02 5.41 -1.11
N TYR A 427 0.95 6.28 -0.72
CA TYR A 427 1.01 7.64 -1.27
C TYR A 427 2.44 8.15 -1.51
N ILE A 428 2.55 9.13 -2.40
CA ILE A 428 3.71 10.00 -2.60
C ILE A 428 3.24 11.43 -2.34
N ASP A 429 3.83 12.10 -1.34
CA ASP A 429 3.40 13.42 -0.92
C ASP A 429 4.07 14.55 -1.71
N PHE A 430 3.49 15.75 -1.61
CA PHE A 430 4.01 16.96 -2.26
C PHE A 430 5.34 17.48 -1.72
N THR A 431 5.83 16.92 -0.62
CA THR A 431 7.10 17.28 0.03
C THR A 431 8.24 16.32 -0.35
N GLY A 432 7.95 15.32 -1.18
CA GLY A 432 8.87 14.31 -1.66
C GLY A 432 8.99 13.07 -0.77
N ASN A 433 8.14 12.91 0.25
CA ASN A 433 8.06 11.66 1.00
C ASN A 433 7.20 10.63 0.27
N LEU A 434 7.35 9.36 0.66
CA LEU A 434 6.45 8.29 0.28
C LEU A 434 6.26 7.33 1.44
N ASP A 435 5.09 6.70 1.53
CA ASP A 435 4.83 5.60 2.46
C ASP A 435 3.98 4.57 1.73
N MET A 436 4.60 3.42 1.41
CA MET A 436 4.01 2.38 0.59
C MET A 436 4.12 1.03 1.30
N CYS A 437 3.00 0.33 1.41
CA CYS A 437 2.97 -1.06 1.86
C CYS A 437 2.96 -2.03 0.69
N ILE A 438 3.35 -3.26 0.96
CA ILE A 438 3.18 -4.34 0.00
C ILE A 438 1.69 -4.66 -0.07
N SER A 439 1.16 -4.83 -1.27
CA SER A 439 -0.23 -5.23 -1.49
C SER A 439 -0.44 -6.74 -1.26
N ILE A 440 -0.54 -7.10 0.02
CA ILE A 440 -0.93 -8.42 0.52
C ILE A 440 -2.06 -8.29 1.55
N ARG A 441 -2.70 -9.41 1.90
CA ARG A 441 -3.85 -9.44 2.82
C ARG A 441 -4.97 -8.47 2.38
N LEU A 442 -5.28 -8.48 1.09
CA LEU A 442 -6.32 -7.65 0.49
C LEU A 442 -7.31 -8.46 -0.34
N ALA A 443 -8.50 -7.90 -0.49
CA ALA A 443 -9.47 -8.22 -1.53
C ALA A 443 -9.56 -7.05 -2.49
N PHE A 444 -9.67 -7.34 -3.78
CA PHE A 444 -9.97 -6.35 -4.80
C PHE A 444 -11.16 -6.81 -5.65
N ALA A 445 -12.07 -5.90 -5.93
CA ALA A 445 -13.29 -6.13 -6.68
C ALA A 445 -13.26 -5.35 -8.00
N LYS A 446 -13.52 -6.05 -9.10
CA LYS A 446 -13.53 -5.49 -10.46
C LYS A 446 -14.41 -6.35 -11.36
N ASN A 447 -15.16 -5.73 -12.27
CA ASN A 447 -16.00 -6.42 -13.28
C ASN A 447 -16.97 -7.47 -12.67
N GLY A 448 -17.56 -7.18 -11.51
CA GLY A 448 -18.49 -8.10 -10.83
C GLY A 448 -17.84 -9.33 -10.21
N LYS A 449 -16.50 -9.34 -10.08
CA LYS A 449 -15.75 -10.39 -9.38
C LYS A 449 -14.96 -9.79 -8.22
N VAL A 450 -14.75 -10.60 -7.19
CA VAL A 450 -13.79 -10.33 -6.12
C VAL A 450 -12.63 -11.32 -6.25
N PHE A 451 -11.44 -10.83 -5.96
CA PHE A 451 -10.21 -11.61 -6.02
C PHE A 451 -9.47 -11.49 -4.69
N VAL A 452 -8.92 -12.62 -4.23
CA VAL A 452 -8.04 -12.72 -3.08
C VAL A 452 -6.85 -13.56 -3.52
N ARG A 453 -5.63 -13.04 -3.36
CA ARG A 453 -4.40 -13.77 -3.71
C ARG A 453 -3.47 -13.84 -2.52
N SER A 454 -2.86 -15.00 -2.34
CA SER A 454 -1.86 -15.28 -1.31
C SER A 454 -0.80 -16.21 -1.87
N GLY A 455 0.33 -16.33 -1.17
CA GLY A 455 1.46 -17.12 -1.63
C GLY A 455 2.37 -17.60 -0.50
N ALA A 456 3.30 -18.47 -0.86
CA ALA A 456 4.24 -19.14 0.02
C ALA A 456 5.66 -19.07 -0.58
N GLY A 457 6.65 -18.90 0.29
CA GLY A 457 8.06 -18.88 -0.09
C GLY A 457 8.55 -20.31 -0.28
N ILE A 458 9.11 -20.60 -1.45
CA ILE A 458 9.60 -21.93 -1.81
C ILE A 458 11.12 -21.94 -1.66
N VAL A 459 11.61 -22.85 -0.84
CA VAL A 459 13.03 -23.13 -0.60
C VAL A 459 13.34 -24.61 -0.90
N ALA A 460 14.61 -24.99 -0.87
CA ALA A 460 15.06 -26.35 -1.19
C ALA A 460 14.35 -27.44 -0.35
N ASP A 461 14.02 -27.14 0.90
CA ASP A 461 13.39 -28.09 1.83
C ASP A 461 11.86 -27.94 1.90
N SER A 462 11.25 -27.08 1.07
CA SER A 462 9.79 -26.91 1.04
C SER A 462 9.07 -28.22 0.73
N VAL A 463 7.97 -28.47 1.44
CA VAL A 463 7.10 -29.62 1.25
C VAL A 463 5.86 -29.16 0.48
N PRO A 464 5.64 -29.61 -0.77
CA PRO A 464 4.60 -29.06 -1.66
C PRO A 464 3.22 -28.91 -1.02
N GLU A 465 2.78 -29.91 -0.27
CA GLU A 465 1.48 -29.92 0.40
C GLU A 465 1.41 -28.85 1.49
N ASN A 466 2.49 -28.65 2.26
CA ASN A 466 2.53 -27.65 3.32
C ASN A 466 2.47 -26.23 2.74
N GLU A 467 3.18 -25.97 1.63
CA GLU A 467 3.17 -24.66 0.97
C GLU A 467 1.79 -24.33 0.38
N TYR A 468 1.10 -25.33 -0.16
CA TYR A 468 -0.29 -25.16 -0.58
C TYR A 468 -1.20 -24.79 0.59
N GLU A 469 -1.12 -25.52 1.71
CA GLU A 469 -1.92 -25.23 2.89
C GLU A 469 -1.58 -23.85 3.48
N GLU A 470 -0.32 -23.42 3.47
CA GLU A 470 0.10 -22.09 3.88
C GLU A 470 -0.52 -21.00 3.00
N CYS A 471 -0.47 -21.18 1.67
CA CYS A 471 -1.09 -20.28 0.72
C CYS A 471 -2.60 -20.13 1.01
N ILE A 472 -3.32 -21.22 1.24
CA ILE A 472 -4.74 -21.19 1.64
C ILE A 472 -4.92 -20.51 3.00
N ASN A 473 -4.11 -20.83 4.01
CA ASN A 473 -4.19 -20.23 5.34
C ASN A 473 -3.99 -18.71 5.32
N LYS A 474 -3.11 -18.19 4.46
CA LYS A 474 -2.88 -16.75 4.30
C LYS A 474 -4.08 -16.02 3.68
N SER A 475 -4.88 -16.67 2.83
CA SER A 475 -6.11 -16.06 2.26
C SER A 475 -7.31 -16.13 3.20
N LYS A 476 -7.36 -17.09 4.15
CA LYS A 476 -8.50 -17.30 5.06
C LYS A 476 -8.95 -16.03 5.78
N ALA A 477 -8.04 -15.19 6.26
CA ALA A 477 -8.40 -13.96 6.96
C ALA A 477 -9.26 -13.02 6.08
N VAL A 478 -8.89 -12.85 4.82
CA VAL A 478 -9.60 -12.01 3.85
C VAL A 478 -10.91 -12.66 3.40
N ILE A 479 -10.89 -13.97 3.12
CA ILE A 479 -12.10 -14.72 2.75
C ILE A 479 -13.13 -14.71 3.88
N ASN A 480 -12.69 -14.88 5.13
CA ASN A 480 -13.57 -14.79 6.29
C ASN A 480 -14.16 -13.38 6.43
N ALA A 481 -13.36 -12.33 6.17
CA ALA A 481 -13.87 -10.96 6.17
C ALA A 481 -14.96 -10.75 5.10
N LEU A 482 -14.79 -11.28 3.89
CA LEU A 482 -15.81 -11.25 2.83
C LEU A 482 -17.07 -12.04 3.25
N ASN A 483 -16.91 -13.19 3.90
CA ASN A 483 -18.03 -14.02 4.35
C ASN A 483 -18.83 -13.35 5.48
N ILE A 484 -18.15 -12.70 6.44
CA ILE A 484 -18.81 -11.94 7.51
C ILE A 484 -19.51 -10.69 6.93
N ALA A 485 -18.89 -10.04 5.94
CA ALA A 485 -19.45 -8.89 5.24
C ALA A 485 -20.66 -9.21 4.35
N LYS A 486 -20.88 -10.49 4.02
CA LYS A 486 -21.98 -10.94 3.15
C LYS A 486 -23.33 -10.55 3.76
N GLY A 487 -24.14 -9.81 3.01
CA GLY A 487 -25.44 -9.29 3.45
C GLY A 487 -25.36 -8.01 4.28
N GLY A 488 -24.16 -7.47 4.49
CA GLY A 488 -23.89 -6.25 5.25
C GLY A 488 -23.70 -6.53 6.74
N ILE A 489 -22.87 -5.71 7.39
CA ILE A 489 -22.63 -5.81 8.85
C ILE A 489 -23.35 -4.70 9.61
N ARG A 490 -23.97 -5.07 10.73
CA ARG A 490 -24.71 -4.17 11.63
C ARG A 490 -23.83 -3.63 12.73
#